data_AF-A0A9N9QDW1-F1
#
_entry.id   AF-A0A9N9QDW1-F1
#
_cell.length_a   1.000
_cell.length_b   1.000
_cell.length_c   1.000
_cell.angle_alpha   90.00
_cell.angle_beta   90.00
_cell.angle_gamma   90.00
#
_symmetry.space_group_name_H-M   'P 1'
#
loop_
_entity.id
_entity.type
_entity.pdbx_description
1 polymer ?
#
loop_
_entity_poly.entity_id
_entity_poly.type
_entity_poly.pdbx_seq_one_letter_code
_entity_poly.pdbx_strand_id
1 'polypeptide(L)'
;MTFGVLFDFTGNSNVSKIIKAADMVKQQWFLDAVNQPEPIDVFLLIGHNPIRTTDYSSTFGLLHKTIRTLRPDTPIQEFGGHSHIRDFQVYDDRSTGLESGRYCETLGWLSMSGINSSTFTGNVFPRGVANPTRPATNTSTSGIVYSRRYLDWNRATFAYHATSSQDETFDYHSGLRVSGEVTKIRKQLNLSSLYGCAPATYCLSCKPFGDPGNIFSLIPVALGATVINQDRAQIPRYILINSGSIRFDLVKGPFTYDDSFIVSPFNDTFQYIKEVPYEMAVKVLNSMNGATLPDKRSSPNQLFGSMPRLADRTCADPILSSTATLKTRGIHRRQTSVTLGYVTSDDFGTDGDDTVHSKIPNFRQPNYIQGNGSFPVDGTTPAVVDVVFFDYFANVVVSVSNAMGASYTMADVDQYVGVYSAQNYLPDYAKLHWQENMPACPVGQGVGYPDRKV
;
A
#
# COMPACT_ATOMS: atom_id res chain seq x y z
N MET A 1 -13.09 -19.11 -18.34
CA MET A 1 -12.70 -17.94 -19.17
C MET A 1 -12.12 -16.86 -18.27
N THR A 2 -11.11 -16.11 -18.71
CA THR A 2 -10.45 -15.09 -17.88
C THR A 2 -10.37 -13.75 -18.59
N PHE A 3 -10.68 -12.66 -17.87
CA PHE A 3 -10.45 -11.28 -18.30
C PHE A 3 -9.48 -10.58 -17.35
N GLY A 4 -8.52 -9.84 -17.91
CA GLY A 4 -7.57 -9.02 -17.18
C GLY A 4 -7.91 -7.53 -17.31
N VAL A 5 -8.38 -6.86 -16.24
CA VAL A 5 -8.89 -5.49 -16.34
C VAL A 5 -8.34 -4.56 -15.25
N LEU A 6 -7.59 -3.56 -15.68
CA LEU A 6 -7.14 -2.44 -14.85
C LEU A 6 -8.34 -1.57 -14.44
N PHE A 7 -8.25 -0.91 -13.29
CA PHE A 7 -9.15 0.22 -12.99
C PHE A 7 -9.06 1.31 -14.08
N ASP A 8 -9.96 2.30 -14.04
CA ASP A 8 -9.97 3.42 -15.01
C ASP A 8 -8.81 4.41 -14.73
N PHE A 9 -7.58 3.92 -14.87
CA PHE A 9 -6.34 4.66 -14.63
C PHE A 9 -6.14 5.77 -15.66
N THR A 10 -5.73 6.94 -15.19
CA THR A 10 -5.52 8.14 -16.02
C THR A 10 -4.08 8.65 -16.00
N GLY A 11 -3.19 8.02 -15.21
CA GLY A 11 -1.79 8.45 -15.05
C GLY A 11 -0.81 7.73 -15.98
N ASN A 12 -1.27 7.16 -17.09
CA ASN A 12 -0.41 6.45 -18.03
C ASN A 12 0.34 7.41 -18.96
N SER A 13 1.50 6.99 -19.46
CA SER A 13 2.24 7.75 -20.46
C SER A 13 1.57 7.67 -21.84
N ASN A 14 1.97 8.55 -22.76
CA ASN A 14 1.44 8.64 -24.12
C ASN A 14 1.74 7.41 -25.01
N VAL A 15 2.59 6.47 -24.56
CA VAL A 15 2.90 5.23 -25.28
C VAL A 15 1.90 4.09 -24.99
N SER A 16 0.96 4.30 -24.06
CA SER A 16 -0.10 3.35 -23.79
C SER A 16 -1.48 4.02 -23.85
N LYS A 17 -2.52 3.21 -24.01
CA LYS A 17 -3.90 3.66 -24.04
C LYS A 17 -4.70 2.84 -23.03
N ILE A 18 -5.35 3.53 -22.10
CA ILE A 18 -6.34 2.92 -21.23
C ILE A 18 -7.71 3.01 -21.92
N ILE A 19 -8.36 1.87 -22.07
CA ILE A 19 -9.76 1.77 -22.48
C ILE A 19 -10.56 1.61 -21.20
N LYS A 20 -11.45 2.56 -20.90
CA LYS A 20 -12.29 2.49 -19.72
C LYS A 20 -13.14 1.23 -19.73
N ALA A 21 -13.37 0.64 -18.57
CA ALA A 21 -14.18 -0.57 -18.45
C ALA A 21 -15.57 -0.39 -19.10
N ALA A 22 -16.17 0.79 -18.94
CA ALA A 22 -17.47 1.13 -19.52
C ALA A 22 -17.52 1.15 -21.06
N ASP A 23 -16.37 1.30 -21.71
CA ASP A 23 -16.26 1.23 -23.16
C ASP A 23 -15.83 -0.18 -23.59
N MET A 24 -14.93 -0.81 -22.84
CA MET A 24 -14.44 -2.17 -23.10
C MET A 24 -15.59 -3.18 -23.16
N VAL A 25 -16.52 -3.15 -22.18
CA VAL A 25 -17.64 -4.12 -22.11
C VAL A 25 -18.65 -4.01 -23.26
N LYS A 26 -18.54 -2.96 -24.08
CA LYS A 26 -19.37 -2.75 -25.27
C LYS A 26 -18.68 -3.24 -26.55
N GLN A 27 -17.39 -3.60 -26.48
CA GLN A 27 -16.63 -3.99 -27.67
C GLN A 27 -17.01 -5.40 -28.12
N GLN A 28 -17.04 -5.60 -29.43
CA GLN A 28 -17.50 -6.85 -30.02
C GLN A 28 -16.67 -8.06 -29.53
N TRP A 29 -15.35 -7.93 -29.41
CA TRP A 29 -14.51 -9.02 -28.93
C TRP A 29 -14.85 -9.47 -27.49
N PHE A 30 -15.27 -8.54 -26.62
CA PHE A 30 -15.67 -8.86 -25.26
C PHE A 30 -17.01 -9.59 -25.28
N LEU A 31 -17.97 -9.07 -26.05
CA LEU A 31 -19.28 -9.68 -26.21
C LEU A 31 -19.18 -11.08 -26.83
N ASP A 32 -18.34 -11.26 -27.84
CA ASP A 32 -18.08 -12.54 -28.49
C ASP A 32 -17.43 -13.54 -27.53
N ALA A 33 -16.45 -13.09 -26.74
CA ALA A 33 -15.81 -13.94 -25.74
C ALA A 33 -16.80 -14.40 -24.67
N VAL A 34 -17.58 -13.49 -24.09
CA VAL A 34 -18.59 -13.85 -23.08
C VAL A 34 -19.67 -14.76 -23.68
N ASN A 35 -20.08 -14.52 -24.92
CA ASN A 35 -21.13 -15.27 -25.61
C ASN A 35 -20.65 -16.50 -26.39
N GLN A 36 -19.38 -16.88 -26.25
CA GLN A 36 -18.81 -18.01 -26.98
C GLN A 36 -19.63 -19.30 -26.74
N PRO A 37 -19.75 -20.16 -27.77
CA PRO A 37 -20.69 -21.29 -27.75
C PRO A 37 -20.23 -22.47 -26.88
N GLU A 38 -18.94 -22.59 -26.60
CA GLU A 38 -18.46 -23.64 -25.70
C GLU A 38 -18.86 -23.33 -24.25
N PRO A 39 -19.14 -24.34 -23.42
CA PRO A 39 -19.46 -24.14 -22.02
C PRO A 39 -18.33 -23.39 -21.28
N ILE A 40 -18.73 -22.45 -20.42
CA ILE A 40 -17.83 -21.78 -19.48
C ILE A 40 -18.24 -22.22 -18.09
N ASP A 41 -17.38 -22.95 -17.41
CA ASP A 41 -17.63 -23.42 -16.04
C ASP A 41 -17.43 -22.31 -15.00
N VAL A 42 -16.49 -21.38 -15.25
CA VAL A 42 -16.18 -20.22 -14.39
C VAL A 42 -15.64 -19.05 -15.22
N PHE A 43 -16.04 -17.82 -14.88
CA PHE A 43 -15.34 -16.60 -15.26
C PHE A 43 -14.37 -16.15 -14.17
N LEU A 44 -13.13 -15.87 -14.54
CA LEU A 44 -12.15 -15.24 -13.67
C LEU A 44 -11.94 -13.78 -14.10
N LEU A 45 -12.18 -12.84 -13.21
CA LEU A 45 -11.83 -11.43 -13.43
C LEU A 45 -10.60 -11.14 -12.59
N ILE A 46 -9.46 -10.98 -13.25
CA ILE A 46 -8.21 -10.61 -12.59
C ILE A 46 -7.86 -9.18 -12.94
N GLY A 47 -7.21 -8.46 -12.04
CA GLY A 47 -6.83 -7.09 -12.38
C GLY A 47 -6.26 -6.30 -11.22
N HIS A 48 -5.49 -5.28 -11.56
CA HIS A 48 -5.13 -4.25 -10.59
C HIS A 48 -6.32 -3.30 -10.44
N ASN A 49 -7.31 -3.74 -9.68
CA ASN A 49 -8.64 -3.15 -9.59
C ASN A 49 -9.25 -3.54 -8.23
N PRO A 50 -9.77 -2.61 -7.42
CA PRO A 50 -10.34 -2.98 -6.14
C PRO A 50 -11.55 -3.89 -6.32
N ILE A 51 -11.65 -4.92 -5.48
CA ILE A 51 -12.83 -5.79 -5.50
C ILE A 51 -14.05 -5.14 -4.88
N ARG A 52 -13.85 -4.08 -4.09
CA ARG A 52 -14.91 -3.45 -3.31
C ARG A 52 -15.74 -2.55 -4.22
N THR A 53 -17.01 -2.86 -4.48
CA THR A 53 -17.85 -2.07 -5.42
C THR A 53 -18.18 -0.66 -4.94
N THR A 54 -17.99 -0.39 -3.64
CA THR A 54 -18.09 0.95 -3.06
C THR A 54 -16.78 1.73 -3.14
N ASP A 55 -15.69 1.11 -3.60
CA ASP A 55 -14.46 1.82 -3.93
C ASP A 55 -14.65 2.64 -5.21
N TYR A 56 -14.28 3.91 -5.17
CA TYR A 56 -14.50 4.85 -6.27
C TYR A 56 -13.77 4.46 -7.56
N SER A 57 -12.68 3.68 -7.45
CA SER A 57 -11.87 3.24 -8.59
C SER A 57 -12.26 1.86 -9.09
N SER A 58 -13.12 1.11 -8.37
CA SER A 58 -13.52 -0.22 -8.78
C SER A 58 -14.33 -0.19 -10.08
N THR A 59 -13.93 -1.02 -11.04
CA THR A 59 -14.73 -1.30 -12.24
C THR A 59 -15.23 -2.74 -12.30
N PHE A 60 -14.83 -3.60 -11.36
CA PHE A 60 -15.27 -4.98 -11.30
C PHE A 60 -16.78 -5.14 -11.13
N GLY A 61 -17.44 -4.24 -10.39
CA GLY A 61 -18.91 -4.23 -10.30
C GLY A 61 -19.62 -4.09 -11.66
N LEU A 62 -19.04 -3.29 -12.58
CA LEU A 62 -19.58 -3.14 -13.92
C LEU A 62 -19.36 -4.42 -14.74
N LEU A 63 -18.15 -4.98 -14.73
CA LEU A 63 -17.83 -6.22 -15.45
C LEU A 63 -18.70 -7.38 -14.97
N HIS A 64 -18.78 -7.56 -13.64
CA HIS A 64 -19.61 -8.59 -13.01
C HIS A 64 -21.07 -8.45 -13.49
N LYS A 65 -21.65 -7.25 -13.40
CA LYS A 65 -23.03 -7.01 -13.86
C LYS A 65 -23.23 -7.32 -15.34
N THR A 66 -22.28 -6.94 -16.19
CA THR A 66 -22.38 -7.21 -17.63
C THR A 66 -22.30 -8.72 -17.92
N ILE A 67 -21.34 -9.43 -17.34
CA ILE A 67 -21.20 -10.88 -17.54
C ILE A 67 -22.41 -11.61 -16.98
N ARG A 68 -22.85 -11.28 -15.76
CA ARG A 68 -24.04 -11.88 -15.14
C ARG A 68 -25.30 -11.68 -15.98
N THR A 69 -25.43 -10.55 -16.68
CA THR A 69 -26.56 -10.31 -17.61
C THR A 69 -26.53 -11.27 -18.81
N LEU A 70 -25.34 -11.58 -19.34
CA LEU A 70 -25.16 -12.44 -20.53
C LEU A 70 -25.05 -13.93 -20.19
N ARG A 71 -24.63 -14.24 -18.96
CA ARG A 71 -24.40 -15.58 -18.41
C ARG A 71 -24.94 -15.66 -16.98
N PRO A 72 -26.27 -15.73 -16.80
CA PRO A 72 -26.92 -15.65 -15.50
C PRO A 72 -26.43 -16.71 -14.52
N ASP A 73 -26.16 -17.92 -15.02
CA ASP A 73 -25.87 -19.06 -14.16
C ASP A 73 -24.39 -19.37 -13.93
N THR A 74 -23.49 -18.78 -14.73
CA THR A 74 -22.07 -19.11 -14.68
C THR A 74 -21.38 -18.43 -13.49
N PRO A 75 -20.66 -19.16 -12.62
CA PRO A 75 -19.90 -18.57 -11.52
C PRO A 75 -18.88 -17.53 -12.00
N ILE A 76 -18.68 -16.48 -11.21
CA ILE A 76 -17.67 -15.45 -11.45
C ILE A 76 -16.78 -15.38 -10.21
N GLN A 77 -15.47 -15.29 -10.38
CA GLN A 77 -14.54 -15.10 -9.27
C GLN A 77 -13.58 -13.96 -9.60
N GLU A 78 -13.56 -12.95 -8.75
CA GLU A 78 -12.68 -11.80 -8.91
C GLU A 78 -11.38 -11.93 -8.08
N PHE A 79 -10.25 -11.50 -8.65
CA PHE A 79 -8.98 -11.30 -7.94
C PHE A 79 -8.49 -9.88 -8.22
N GLY A 80 -8.63 -9.03 -7.22
CA GLY A 80 -8.35 -7.60 -7.32
C GLY A 80 -7.07 -7.15 -6.64
N GLY A 81 -6.93 -5.83 -6.55
CA GLY A 81 -5.77 -5.15 -5.99
C GLY A 81 -5.98 -3.63 -5.98
N HIS A 82 -4.90 -2.87 -6.12
CA HIS A 82 -4.88 -1.40 -6.14
C HIS A 82 -5.09 -0.71 -4.78
N SER A 83 -6.05 -1.15 -3.98
CA SER A 83 -6.41 -0.48 -2.72
C SER A 83 -5.53 -0.88 -1.53
N HIS A 84 -4.67 -1.89 -1.71
CA HIS A 84 -3.62 -2.30 -0.76
C HIS A 84 -4.16 -2.90 0.56
N ILE A 85 -5.35 -3.50 0.54
CA ILE A 85 -6.00 -4.09 1.73
C ILE A 85 -6.23 -5.59 1.56
N ARG A 86 -6.40 -6.29 2.68
CA ARG A 86 -7.03 -7.62 2.71
C ARG A 86 -8.53 -7.42 2.60
N ASP A 87 -9.17 -8.01 1.59
CA ASP A 87 -10.61 -7.89 1.44
C ASP A 87 -11.25 -9.10 0.74
N PHE A 88 -12.51 -9.35 1.09
CA PHE A 88 -13.37 -10.34 0.46
C PHE A 88 -14.77 -9.77 0.27
N GLN A 89 -15.21 -9.69 -0.99
CA GLN A 89 -16.52 -9.17 -1.33
C GLN A 89 -17.41 -10.28 -1.90
N VAL A 90 -18.65 -10.35 -1.43
CA VAL A 90 -19.70 -11.15 -2.07
C VAL A 90 -20.44 -10.28 -3.07
N TYR A 91 -20.53 -10.75 -4.32
CA TYR A 91 -21.24 -10.03 -5.39
C TYR A 91 -22.68 -10.55 -5.56
N ASP A 92 -22.86 -11.87 -5.53
CA ASP A 92 -24.16 -12.54 -5.60
C ASP A 92 -24.09 -13.98 -5.05
N ASP A 93 -25.11 -14.81 -5.36
CA ASP A 93 -25.23 -16.18 -4.85
C ASP A 93 -24.13 -17.13 -5.35
N ARG A 94 -23.37 -16.75 -6.38
CA ARG A 94 -22.35 -17.56 -7.06
C ARG A 94 -21.13 -16.75 -7.52
N SER A 95 -20.88 -15.60 -6.87
CA SER A 95 -19.74 -14.76 -7.17
C SER A 95 -19.15 -14.09 -5.94
N THR A 96 -17.83 -14.13 -5.85
CA THR A 96 -17.05 -13.46 -4.80
C THR A 96 -15.75 -12.90 -5.36
N GLY A 97 -15.20 -11.88 -4.71
CA GLY A 97 -13.89 -11.30 -5.03
C GLY A 97 -12.92 -11.39 -3.86
N LEU A 98 -11.62 -11.56 -4.15
CA LEU A 98 -10.52 -11.55 -3.19
C LEU A 98 -9.50 -10.45 -3.50
N GLU A 99 -9.09 -9.69 -2.49
CA GLU A 99 -7.96 -8.75 -2.53
C GLU A 99 -6.93 -9.12 -1.46
N SER A 100 -5.64 -9.17 -1.85
CA SER A 100 -4.59 -9.85 -1.10
C SER A 100 -3.55 -8.91 -0.49
N GLY A 101 -3.97 -7.76 0.04
CA GLY A 101 -3.08 -6.84 0.74
C GLY A 101 -2.05 -6.19 -0.19
N ARG A 102 -0.81 -6.06 0.29
CA ARG A 102 0.27 -5.32 -0.38
C ARG A 102 1.65 -5.82 0.04
N TYR A 103 2.69 -5.31 -0.63
CA TYR A 103 4.11 -5.31 -0.24
C TYR A 103 4.70 -6.66 0.21
N CYS A 104 4.18 -7.77 -0.30
CA CYS A 104 4.53 -9.12 0.17
C CYS A 104 4.33 -9.25 1.70
N GLU A 105 3.20 -8.76 2.20
CA GLU A 105 2.79 -8.87 3.60
C GLU A 105 1.70 -9.95 3.75
N THR A 106 1.04 -10.26 2.63
CA THR A 106 -0.09 -11.17 2.56
C THR A 106 0.00 -12.05 1.33
N LEU A 107 -0.21 -13.35 1.54
CA LEU A 107 -0.61 -14.28 0.50
C LEU A 107 -2.11 -14.56 0.65
N GLY A 108 -2.92 -14.12 -0.31
CA GLY A 108 -4.35 -14.44 -0.32
C GLY A 108 -4.59 -15.87 -0.81
N TRP A 109 -5.54 -16.55 -0.16
CA TRP A 109 -5.94 -17.92 -0.47
C TRP A 109 -7.45 -17.99 -0.62
N LEU A 110 -7.89 -18.70 -1.66
CA LEU A 110 -9.30 -18.98 -1.94
C LEU A 110 -9.45 -20.45 -2.37
N SER A 111 -10.49 -21.11 -1.87
CA SER A 111 -10.97 -22.37 -2.43
C SER A 111 -12.47 -22.29 -2.71
N MET A 112 -12.90 -22.85 -3.84
CA MET A 112 -14.29 -22.97 -4.25
C MET A 112 -14.64 -24.42 -4.53
N SER A 113 -15.88 -24.82 -4.24
CA SER A 113 -16.43 -26.13 -4.62
C SER A 113 -17.89 -25.99 -5.06
N GLY A 114 -18.43 -27.01 -5.72
CA GLY A 114 -19.77 -26.96 -6.31
C GLY A 114 -19.81 -26.49 -7.76
N ILE A 115 -18.65 -26.30 -8.42
CA ILE A 115 -18.57 -26.04 -9.85
C ILE A 115 -18.85 -27.35 -10.59
N ASN A 116 -19.95 -27.39 -11.34
CA ASN A 116 -20.31 -28.55 -12.15
C ASN A 116 -19.63 -28.44 -13.53
N SER A 117 -18.73 -29.38 -13.83
CA SER A 117 -18.06 -29.46 -15.13
C SER A 117 -18.14 -30.88 -15.65
N SER A 118 -18.71 -31.05 -16.85
CA SER A 118 -18.83 -32.36 -17.51
C SER A 118 -17.49 -32.92 -18.01
N THR A 119 -16.45 -32.08 -18.03
CA THR A 119 -15.11 -32.45 -18.52
C THR A 119 -14.08 -32.60 -17.40
N PHE A 120 -14.44 -32.29 -16.16
CA PHE A 120 -13.51 -32.40 -15.04
C PHE A 120 -13.30 -33.86 -14.61
N THR A 121 -12.06 -34.34 -14.74
CA THR A 121 -11.64 -35.68 -14.33
C THR A 121 -10.75 -35.69 -13.08
N GLY A 122 -10.62 -34.54 -12.40
CA GLY A 122 -9.78 -34.39 -11.22
C GLY A 122 -10.44 -34.83 -9.93
N ASN A 123 -9.73 -34.66 -8.81
CA ASN A 123 -10.28 -34.95 -7.49
C ASN A 123 -11.11 -33.77 -6.99
N VAL A 124 -12.42 -33.97 -6.80
CA VAL A 124 -13.36 -32.97 -6.28
C VAL A 124 -13.12 -32.67 -4.80
N PHE A 125 -12.58 -33.65 -4.05
CA PHE A 125 -12.28 -33.52 -2.63
C PHE A 125 -10.89 -34.11 -2.32
N PRO A 126 -9.81 -33.34 -2.57
CA PRO A 126 -8.45 -33.79 -2.29
C PRO A 126 -8.30 -34.29 -0.86
N ARG A 127 -7.76 -35.50 -0.71
CA ARG A 127 -7.57 -36.13 0.61
C ARG A 127 -6.66 -35.26 1.48
N GLY A 128 -7.08 -34.98 2.71
CA GLY A 128 -6.29 -34.21 3.67
C GLY A 128 -6.40 -32.70 3.52
N VAL A 129 -7.18 -32.21 2.55
CA VAL A 129 -7.48 -30.79 2.39
C VAL A 129 -8.88 -30.52 2.90
N ALA A 130 -9.03 -29.51 3.77
CA ALA A 130 -10.34 -29.08 4.23
C ALA A 130 -11.11 -28.45 3.05
N ASN A 131 -12.31 -28.96 2.78
CA ASN A 131 -13.14 -28.45 1.70
C ASN A 131 -13.89 -27.21 2.15
N PRO A 132 -14.11 -26.22 1.24
CA PRO A 132 -14.96 -25.09 1.56
C PRO A 132 -16.39 -25.56 1.85
N THR A 133 -17.05 -24.90 2.81
CA THR A 133 -18.42 -25.25 3.25
C THR A 133 -19.36 -24.06 3.28
N ARG A 134 -18.84 -22.84 3.13
CA ARG A 134 -19.61 -21.63 3.35
C ARG A 134 -20.24 -21.13 2.03
N PRO A 135 -21.56 -20.99 1.94
CA PRO A 135 -22.18 -20.36 0.77
C PRO A 135 -21.82 -18.87 0.70
N ALA A 136 -21.94 -18.27 -0.48
CA ALA A 136 -21.68 -16.83 -0.66
C ALA A 136 -22.54 -15.95 0.26
N THR A 137 -23.81 -16.32 0.46
CA THR A 137 -24.70 -15.72 1.46
C THR A 137 -25.51 -16.81 2.16
N ASN A 138 -26.11 -16.49 3.31
CA ASN A 138 -26.99 -17.42 4.04
C ASN A 138 -28.26 -17.80 3.25
N THR A 139 -28.57 -17.11 2.15
CA THR A 139 -29.72 -17.36 1.28
C THR A 139 -29.32 -17.90 -0.09
N SER A 140 -28.05 -18.22 -0.31
CA SER A 140 -27.59 -18.76 -1.59
C SER A 140 -28.16 -20.15 -1.86
N THR A 141 -28.59 -20.36 -3.11
CA THR A 141 -29.14 -21.64 -3.60
C THR A 141 -28.29 -22.25 -4.72
N SER A 142 -27.16 -21.62 -5.08
CA SER A 142 -26.31 -22.06 -6.20
C SER A 142 -25.59 -23.38 -5.96
N GLY A 143 -25.50 -23.83 -4.70
CA GLY A 143 -24.71 -24.99 -4.29
C GLY A 143 -23.20 -24.74 -4.26
N ILE A 144 -22.74 -23.54 -4.60
CA ILE A 144 -21.32 -23.16 -4.59
C ILE A 144 -20.92 -22.70 -3.20
N VAL A 145 -19.79 -23.22 -2.74
CA VAL A 145 -19.24 -22.95 -1.42
C VAL A 145 -17.80 -22.48 -1.52
N TYR A 146 -17.43 -21.62 -0.58
CA TYR A 146 -16.20 -20.83 -0.58
C TYR A 146 -15.46 -20.97 0.76
N SER A 147 -14.15 -20.76 0.71
CA SER A 147 -13.31 -20.50 1.87
C SER A 147 -12.21 -19.54 1.44
N ARG A 148 -11.91 -18.56 2.30
CA ARG A 148 -10.90 -17.53 2.07
C ARG A 148 -9.96 -17.43 3.27
N ARG A 149 -8.69 -17.19 3.01
CA ARG A 149 -7.66 -16.93 4.04
C ARG A 149 -6.67 -15.87 3.59
N TYR A 150 -6.15 -15.10 4.54
CA TYR A 150 -5.02 -14.18 4.33
C TYR A 150 -3.84 -14.65 5.17
N LEU A 151 -2.81 -15.15 4.50
CA LEU A 151 -1.63 -15.71 5.15
C LEU A 151 -0.59 -14.61 5.29
N ASP A 152 -0.08 -14.41 6.50
CA ASP A 152 1.07 -13.55 6.73
C ASP A 152 2.28 -14.05 5.94
N TRP A 153 2.99 -13.12 5.31
CA TRP A 153 4.14 -13.44 4.47
C TRP A 153 5.39 -13.71 5.33
N ASN A 154 5.44 -14.86 5.98
CA ASN A 154 6.59 -15.30 6.75
C ASN A 154 6.75 -16.82 6.68
N ARG A 155 7.98 -17.30 6.94
CA ARG A 155 8.33 -18.72 6.87
C ARG A 155 7.50 -19.58 7.82
N ALA A 156 7.16 -19.08 9.01
CA ALA A 156 6.38 -19.84 9.99
C ALA A 156 4.96 -20.12 9.48
N THR A 157 4.31 -19.11 8.91
CA THR A 157 2.99 -19.25 8.25
C THR A 157 3.07 -20.24 7.09
N PHE A 158 4.04 -20.09 6.18
CA PHE A 158 4.15 -21.02 5.04
C PHE A 158 4.47 -22.45 5.47
N ALA A 159 5.35 -22.63 6.45
CA ALA A 159 5.66 -23.95 6.99
C ALA A 159 4.49 -24.56 7.77
N TYR A 160 3.61 -23.76 8.37
CA TYR A 160 2.40 -24.26 9.02
C TYR A 160 1.39 -24.82 8.01
N HIS A 161 1.25 -24.16 6.85
CA HIS A 161 0.27 -24.54 5.81
C HIS A 161 0.78 -25.57 4.80
N ALA A 162 2.09 -25.71 4.62
CA ALA A 162 2.63 -26.69 3.71
C ALA A 162 2.38 -28.13 4.21
N THR A 163 2.10 -29.03 3.27
CA THR A 163 1.91 -30.45 3.61
C THR A 163 3.23 -31.05 4.07
N SER A 164 3.21 -31.79 5.18
CA SER A 164 4.38 -32.50 5.73
C SER A 164 5.59 -31.64 6.12
N SER A 165 5.52 -30.31 6.01
CA SER A 165 6.61 -29.38 6.40
C SER A 165 6.82 -29.26 7.91
N GLN A 166 5.95 -29.87 8.71
CA GLN A 166 6.15 -30.03 10.15
C GLN A 166 6.91 -31.33 10.49
N ASP A 167 7.00 -32.27 9.54
CA ASP A 167 7.66 -33.56 9.67
C ASP A 167 8.98 -33.63 8.86
N GLU A 168 9.15 -32.76 7.84
CA GLU A 168 10.34 -32.61 6.99
C GLU A 168 10.87 -31.16 6.99
N THR A 169 11.99 -30.90 6.31
CA THR A 169 12.52 -29.55 6.12
C THR A 169 11.67 -28.76 5.13
N PHE A 170 11.12 -27.62 5.55
CA PHE A 170 10.33 -26.72 4.69
C PHE A 170 11.10 -26.17 3.48
N ASP A 171 12.41 -25.97 3.60
CA ASP A 171 13.21 -25.35 2.55
C ASP A 171 13.47 -26.32 1.41
N TYR A 172 13.22 -25.85 0.18
CA TYR A 172 13.47 -26.60 -1.04
C TYR A 172 14.61 -25.97 -1.84
N HIS A 173 15.43 -26.78 -2.52
CA HIS A 173 16.65 -26.31 -3.17
C HIS A 173 16.42 -25.18 -4.19
N SER A 174 15.29 -25.18 -4.91
CA SER A 174 14.94 -24.08 -5.81
C SER A 174 14.62 -22.78 -5.08
N GLY A 175 13.93 -22.85 -3.94
CA GLY A 175 13.67 -21.69 -3.07
C GLY A 175 14.97 -21.09 -2.53
N LEU A 176 15.89 -21.92 -2.05
CA LEU A 176 17.19 -21.47 -1.55
C LEU A 176 18.04 -20.80 -2.64
N ARG A 177 17.98 -21.28 -3.89
CA ARG A 177 18.64 -20.63 -5.03
C ARG A 177 18.10 -19.22 -5.26
N VAL A 178 16.78 -19.05 -5.25
CA VAL A 178 16.14 -17.73 -5.40
C VAL A 178 16.55 -16.78 -4.27
N SER A 179 16.55 -17.24 -3.01
CA SER A 179 17.03 -16.45 -1.87
C SER A 179 18.50 -16.02 -2.03
N GLY A 180 19.35 -16.92 -2.54
CA GLY A 180 20.74 -16.62 -2.86
C GLY A 180 20.90 -15.56 -3.96
N GLU A 181 20.09 -15.64 -5.03
CA GLU A 181 20.09 -14.67 -6.13
C GLU A 181 19.61 -13.28 -5.67
N VAL A 182 18.53 -13.21 -4.89
CA VAL A 182 18.05 -11.95 -4.31
C VAL A 182 19.15 -11.32 -3.44
N THR A 183 19.79 -12.11 -2.58
CA THR A 183 20.90 -11.64 -1.72
C THR A 183 22.07 -11.09 -2.56
N LYS A 184 22.44 -11.79 -3.64
CA LYS A 184 23.50 -11.37 -4.56
C LYS A 184 23.15 -10.03 -5.22
N ILE A 185 21.94 -9.88 -5.76
CA ILE A 185 21.50 -8.66 -6.44
C ILE A 185 21.47 -7.48 -5.47
N ARG A 186 20.93 -7.66 -4.25
CA ARG A 186 20.91 -6.61 -3.22
C ARG A 186 22.31 -6.09 -2.88
N LYS A 187 23.31 -7.00 -2.82
CA LYS A 187 24.72 -6.63 -2.62
C LYS A 187 25.30 -5.88 -3.83
N GLN A 188 25.03 -6.35 -5.05
CA GLN A 188 25.49 -5.70 -6.29
C GLN A 188 24.96 -4.27 -6.44
N LEU A 189 23.70 -4.05 -6.06
CA LEU A 189 23.05 -2.73 -6.07
C LEU A 189 23.39 -1.88 -4.84
N ASN A 190 24.18 -2.42 -3.90
CA ASN A 190 24.61 -1.75 -2.67
C ASN A 190 23.44 -1.18 -1.83
N LEU A 191 22.30 -1.89 -1.82
CA LEU A 191 21.05 -1.43 -1.18
C LEU A 191 21.18 -1.25 0.34
N SER A 192 22.11 -1.96 0.98
CA SER A 192 22.39 -1.85 2.41
C SER A 192 23.34 -0.71 2.77
N SER A 193 23.71 0.16 1.82
CA SER A 193 24.48 1.38 2.11
C SER A 193 23.77 2.23 3.14
N LEU A 194 24.48 2.67 4.17
CA LEU A 194 23.90 3.38 5.29
C LEU A 194 23.98 4.90 5.07
N TYR A 195 22.85 5.60 5.23
CA TYR A 195 22.80 7.06 5.23
C TYR A 195 22.83 7.66 6.64
N GLY A 196 22.29 6.94 7.62
CA GLY A 196 22.21 7.40 9.01
C GLY A 196 21.49 6.40 9.91
N CYS A 197 21.44 6.71 11.20
CA CYS A 197 20.65 6.02 12.22
C CYS A 197 19.39 6.82 12.57
N ALA A 198 18.24 6.42 12.05
CA ALA A 198 16.97 7.04 12.39
C ALA A 198 16.72 6.97 13.91
N PRO A 199 16.45 8.11 14.58
CA PRO A 199 16.43 8.17 16.05
C PRO A 199 15.18 7.54 16.67
N ALA A 200 14.09 7.50 15.91
CA ALA A 200 12.79 7.03 16.35
C ALA A 200 12.02 6.34 15.22
N THR A 201 10.93 5.67 15.58
CA THR A 201 9.99 5.11 14.62
C THR A 201 8.89 6.12 14.35
N TYR A 202 8.67 6.42 13.08
CA TYR A 202 7.63 7.31 12.58
C TYR A 202 6.69 6.53 11.67
N CYS A 203 5.46 6.35 12.11
CA CYS A 203 4.48 5.59 11.33
C CYS A 203 3.59 6.50 10.47
N LEU A 204 3.16 5.95 9.35
CA LEU A 204 2.36 6.60 8.33
C LEU A 204 0.95 6.88 8.82
N SER A 205 0.35 5.93 9.53
CA SER A 205 -1.06 5.99 9.92
C SER A 205 -1.37 5.47 11.31
N CYS A 206 -0.41 4.87 12.02
CA CYS A 206 -0.65 4.30 13.36
C CYS A 206 -0.79 5.33 14.50
N LYS A 207 -0.55 6.61 14.18
CA LYS A 207 -0.66 7.74 15.10
C LYS A 207 -1.49 8.87 14.48
N PRO A 208 -2.19 9.68 15.28
CA PRO A 208 -2.87 10.88 14.78
C PRO A 208 -1.90 11.83 14.09
N PHE A 209 -2.40 12.62 13.14
CA PHE A 209 -1.63 13.70 12.52
C PHE A 209 -1.16 14.70 13.60
N GLY A 210 0.11 15.13 13.53
CA GLY A 210 0.73 16.02 14.53
C GLY A 210 1.37 15.30 15.73
N ASP A 211 1.17 13.99 15.90
CA ASP A 211 1.90 13.20 16.91
C ASP A 211 3.40 13.10 16.52
N PRO A 212 4.35 13.20 17.48
CA PRO A 212 5.79 13.09 17.18
C PRO A 212 6.20 11.76 16.55
N GLY A 213 5.45 10.69 16.78
CA GLY A 213 5.65 9.37 16.17
C GLY A 213 4.91 9.19 14.83
N ASN A 214 4.24 10.22 14.32
CA ASN A 214 3.66 10.23 12.97
C ASN A 214 4.69 10.75 11.97
N ILE A 215 4.88 10.06 10.83
CA ILE A 215 5.87 10.45 9.81
C ILE A 215 5.64 11.84 9.23
N PHE A 216 4.40 12.32 9.22
CA PHE A 216 4.05 13.66 8.76
C PHE A 216 4.40 14.77 9.77
N SER A 217 4.98 14.43 10.93
CA SER A 217 5.72 15.39 11.77
C SER A 217 7.18 15.55 11.35
N LEU A 218 7.78 14.50 10.77
CA LEU A 218 9.18 14.46 10.32
C LEU A 218 9.34 15.02 8.90
N ILE A 219 8.49 14.59 7.95
CA ILE A 219 8.66 14.94 6.53
C ILE A 219 8.68 16.46 6.30
N PRO A 220 7.78 17.28 6.88
CA PRO A 220 7.86 18.74 6.79
C PRO A 220 9.21 19.34 7.18
N VAL A 221 9.82 18.82 8.26
CA VAL A 221 11.13 19.28 8.75
C VAL A 221 12.23 18.89 7.78
N ALA A 222 12.20 17.65 7.27
CA ALA A 222 13.18 17.18 6.30
C ALA A 222 13.11 17.95 4.98
N LEU A 223 11.90 18.24 4.49
CA LEU A 223 11.69 19.06 3.29
C LEU A 223 12.27 20.47 3.48
N GLY A 224 11.91 21.14 4.58
CA GLY A 224 12.39 22.49 4.88
C GLY A 224 13.91 22.59 4.96
N ALA A 225 14.55 21.58 5.55
CA ALA A 225 15.99 21.54 5.75
C ALA A 225 16.81 21.24 4.47
N THR A 226 16.23 20.58 3.47
CA THR A 226 17.01 20.01 2.35
C THR A 226 16.56 20.46 0.96
N VAL A 227 15.28 20.78 0.76
CA VAL A 227 14.79 21.29 -0.53
C VAL A 227 15.08 22.79 -0.60
N ILE A 228 16.25 23.13 -1.13
CA ILE A 228 16.76 24.50 -1.19
C ILE A 228 17.21 24.83 -2.61
N ASN A 229 16.58 25.85 -3.21
CA ASN A 229 17.19 26.57 -4.32
C ASN A 229 18.20 27.58 -3.74
N GLN A 230 19.49 27.43 -4.05
CA GLN A 230 20.55 28.25 -3.47
C GLN A 230 20.42 29.74 -3.85
N ASP A 231 19.94 30.05 -5.05
CA ASP A 231 19.73 31.43 -5.51
C ASP A 231 18.55 32.11 -4.81
N ARG A 232 17.67 31.31 -4.19
CA ARG A 232 16.45 31.75 -3.50
C ARG A 232 16.43 31.31 -2.04
N ALA A 233 17.58 30.93 -1.48
CA ALA A 233 17.65 30.31 -0.15
C ALA A 233 17.17 31.21 0.98
N GLN A 234 17.21 32.53 0.79
CA GLN A 234 16.75 33.53 1.77
C GLN A 234 15.25 33.87 1.64
N ILE A 235 14.58 33.40 0.59
CA ILE A 235 13.15 33.62 0.40
C ILE A 235 12.38 32.54 1.18
N PRO A 236 11.41 32.90 2.03
CA PRO A 236 10.56 31.94 2.70
C PRO A 236 9.85 31.04 1.68
N ARG A 237 9.75 29.75 1.97
CA ARG A 237 9.14 28.77 1.06
C ARG A 237 8.22 27.78 1.76
N TYR A 238 7.07 27.53 1.15
CA TYR A 238 6.22 26.40 1.47
C TYR A 238 6.49 25.28 0.48
N ILE A 239 6.69 24.07 0.99
CA ILE A 239 6.99 22.89 0.18
C ILE A 239 5.85 21.89 0.38
N LEU A 240 4.96 21.83 -0.60
CA LEU A 240 3.76 21.01 -0.58
C LEU A 240 4.06 19.65 -1.22
N ILE A 241 3.68 18.56 -0.55
CA ILE A 241 3.71 17.22 -1.13
C ILE A 241 2.41 16.49 -0.86
N ASN A 242 2.00 15.61 -1.77
CA ASN A 242 0.91 14.68 -1.51
C ASN A 242 1.39 13.62 -0.49
N SER A 243 0.59 13.36 0.53
CA SER A 243 0.94 12.40 1.59
C SER A 243 1.05 10.95 1.08
N GLY A 244 0.42 10.64 -0.06
CA GLY A 244 0.55 9.40 -0.82
C GLY A 244 1.92 9.18 -1.46
N SER A 245 2.78 10.21 -1.53
CA SER A 245 4.18 10.08 -1.92
C SER A 245 5.03 9.30 -0.90
N ILE A 246 4.57 9.24 0.34
CA ILE A 246 5.19 8.46 1.42
C ILE A 246 4.53 7.08 1.45
N ARG A 247 5.33 6.04 1.21
CA ARG A 247 4.83 4.68 0.89
C ARG A 247 4.95 3.70 2.03
N PHE A 248 5.76 4.01 3.04
CA PHE A 248 6.01 3.15 4.17
C PHE A 248 6.40 3.93 5.43
N ASP A 249 6.34 3.24 6.56
CA ASP A 249 6.80 3.75 7.86
C ASP A 249 8.34 3.91 7.87
N LEU A 250 8.83 4.91 8.59
CA LEU A 250 10.26 5.06 8.86
C LEU A 250 10.56 4.48 10.24
N VAL A 251 11.44 3.49 10.34
CA VAL A 251 11.65 2.76 11.60
C VAL A 251 13.00 3.10 12.22
N LYS A 252 13.03 3.24 13.54
CA LYS A 252 14.25 3.47 14.33
C LYS A 252 15.34 2.46 13.98
N GLY A 253 16.57 2.96 13.80
CA GLY A 253 17.74 2.16 13.49
C GLY A 253 18.35 2.50 12.13
N PRO A 254 19.03 1.55 11.46
CA PRO A 254 19.71 1.83 10.20
C PRO A 254 18.73 2.33 9.13
N PHE A 255 18.99 3.51 8.57
CA PHE A 255 18.33 4.06 7.39
C PHE A 255 19.26 3.96 6.18
N THR A 256 18.94 3.02 5.30
CA THR A 256 19.78 2.61 4.18
C THR A 256 19.32 3.18 2.83
N TYR A 257 20.10 2.94 1.78
CA TYR A 257 19.71 3.23 0.40
C TYR A 257 18.38 2.56 0.03
N ASP A 258 18.17 1.30 0.42
CA ASP A 258 16.90 0.60 0.27
C ASP A 258 15.76 1.30 1.03
N ASP A 259 15.99 1.68 2.30
CA ASP A 259 14.97 2.32 3.13
C ASP A 259 14.51 3.66 2.52
N SER A 260 15.37 4.36 1.78
CA SER A 260 14.97 5.59 1.08
C SER A 260 13.91 5.36 0.01
N PHE A 261 14.02 4.28 -0.78
CA PHE A 261 13.00 3.90 -1.75
C PHE A 261 11.76 3.31 -1.08
N ILE A 262 11.93 2.56 0.01
CA ILE A 262 10.80 2.02 0.76
C ILE A 262 9.90 3.16 1.27
N VAL A 263 10.50 4.25 1.81
CA VAL A 263 9.74 5.38 2.37
C VAL A 263 9.27 6.37 1.30
N SER A 264 10.15 6.84 0.40
CA SER A 264 9.84 7.87 -0.61
C SER A 264 10.43 7.51 -2.00
N PRO A 265 9.74 6.64 -2.77
CA PRO A 265 10.28 6.06 -4.01
C PRO A 265 10.08 6.89 -5.26
N PHE A 266 9.19 7.88 -5.26
CA PHE A 266 8.85 8.56 -6.50
C PHE A 266 9.94 9.54 -6.91
N ASN A 267 10.22 9.63 -8.21
CA ASN A 267 11.19 10.58 -8.74
C ASN A 267 10.55 11.92 -9.10
N ASP A 268 9.51 12.32 -8.36
CA ASP A 268 8.79 13.57 -8.57
C ASP A 268 9.73 14.74 -8.27
N THR A 269 9.85 15.67 -9.22
CA THR A 269 10.72 16.84 -9.08
C THR A 269 9.97 18.01 -8.46
N PHE A 270 10.71 18.99 -7.92
CA PHE A 270 10.13 20.16 -7.28
C PHE A 270 9.99 21.31 -8.28
N GLN A 271 8.76 21.76 -8.48
CA GLN A 271 8.39 22.97 -9.20
C GLN A 271 7.87 24.03 -8.22
N TYR A 272 7.72 25.27 -8.67
CA TYR A 272 7.19 26.33 -7.82
C TYR A 272 6.51 27.45 -8.60
N ILE A 273 5.70 28.22 -7.87
CA ILE A 273 5.29 29.57 -8.26
C ILE A 273 6.07 30.54 -7.36
N LYS A 274 6.80 31.46 -7.99
CA LYS A 274 7.64 32.44 -7.29
C LYS A 274 6.83 33.53 -6.60
N GLU A 275 7.30 33.95 -5.42
CA GLU A 275 6.87 35.18 -4.75
C GLU A 275 5.34 35.33 -4.62
N VAL A 276 4.66 34.25 -4.26
CA VAL A 276 3.21 34.25 -4.01
C VAL A 276 2.94 35.14 -2.78
N PRO A 277 1.97 36.07 -2.85
CA PRO A 277 1.59 36.88 -1.68
C PRO A 277 1.27 36.00 -0.47
N TYR A 278 1.83 36.32 0.69
CA TYR A 278 1.74 35.46 1.87
C TYR A 278 0.29 35.12 2.25
N GLU A 279 -0.62 36.09 2.21
CA GLU A 279 -2.04 35.88 2.53
C GLU A 279 -2.75 34.85 1.65
N MET A 280 -2.24 34.64 0.44
CA MET A 280 -2.70 33.59 -0.47
C MET A 280 -1.97 32.28 -0.20
N ALA A 281 -0.64 32.33 -0.05
CA ALA A 281 0.21 31.15 0.18
C ALA A 281 -0.25 30.34 1.40
N VAL A 282 -0.63 31.00 2.50
CA VAL A 282 -1.13 30.33 3.72
C VAL A 282 -2.45 29.57 3.53
N LYS A 283 -3.23 29.89 2.49
CA LYS A 283 -4.51 29.26 2.20
C LYS A 283 -4.38 28.06 1.26
N VAL A 284 -3.29 27.97 0.48
CA VAL A 284 -3.10 26.94 -0.56
C VAL A 284 -3.27 25.53 0.00
N LEU A 285 -2.56 25.19 1.09
CA LEU A 285 -2.63 23.85 1.69
C LEU A 285 -4.04 23.46 2.12
N ASN A 286 -4.75 24.37 2.81
CA ASN A 286 -6.11 24.11 3.28
C ASN A 286 -7.08 23.95 2.11
N SER A 287 -6.97 24.78 1.08
CA SER A 287 -7.78 24.67 -0.14
C SER A 287 -7.49 23.38 -0.90
N MET A 288 -6.24 22.93 -0.96
CA MET A 288 -5.88 21.65 -1.56
C MET A 288 -6.43 20.44 -0.78
N ASN A 289 -6.43 20.51 0.56
CA ASN A 289 -7.01 19.48 1.41
C ASN A 289 -8.56 19.50 1.43
N GLY A 290 -9.18 20.63 1.06
CA GLY A 290 -10.63 20.77 0.91
C GLY A 290 -11.16 20.53 -0.52
N ALA A 291 -10.28 20.47 -1.52
CA ALA A 291 -10.67 20.24 -2.91
C ALA A 291 -11.22 18.82 -3.11
N THR A 292 -12.30 18.70 -3.89
CA THR A 292 -12.81 17.41 -4.36
C THR A 292 -11.82 16.82 -5.36
N LEU A 293 -10.83 16.10 -4.83
CA LEU A 293 -9.80 15.47 -5.64
C LEU A 293 -10.13 13.98 -5.82
N PRO A 294 -9.85 13.40 -7.01
CA PRO A 294 -9.79 11.95 -7.19
C PRO A 294 -8.55 11.43 -6.44
N ASP A 295 -8.61 11.48 -5.11
CA ASP A 295 -7.51 11.08 -4.25
C ASP A 295 -7.67 9.62 -3.81
N LYS A 296 -6.56 8.89 -3.85
CA LYS A 296 -6.38 7.54 -3.29
C LYS A 296 -6.58 7.49 -1.76
N ARG A 297 -6.88 8.61 -1.11
CA ARG A 297 -7.10 8.72 0.34
C ARG A 297 -8.46 9.31 0.72
N SER A 298 -9.29 9.70 -0.26
CA SER A 298 -10.61 10.29 0.00
C SER A 298 -11.71 9.25 0.25
N SER A 299 -11.46 7.97 -0.06
CA SER A 299 -12.36 6.89 0.34
C SER A 299 -12.21 6.61 1.84
N PRO A 300 -13.31 6.66 2.64
CA PRO A 300 -13.30 6.24 4.05
C PRO A 300 -12.77 4.81 4.27
N ASN A 301 -12.70 4.00 3.19
CA ASN A 301 -12.33 2.59 3.20
C ASN A 301 -10.96 2.28 2.54
N GLN A 302 -10.25 3.25 1.93
CA GLN A 302 -8.89 3.02 1.42
C GLN A 302 -7.87 3.20 2.57
N LEU A 303 -7.70 2.11 3.32
CA LEU A 303 -6.92 2.07 4.55
C LEU A 303 -5.51 1.56 4.26
N PHE A 304 -4.55 2.48 4.05
CA PHE A 304 -3.14 2.10 4.04
C PHE A 304 -2.70 1.78 5.47
N GLY A 305 -2.75 0.50 5.82
CA GLY A 305 -2.35 -0.02 7.14
C GLY A 305 -0.90 0.32 7.51
N SER A 306 -0.55 0.12 8.77
CA SER A 306 0.80 0.28 9.28
C SER A 306 1.52 -1.07 9.40
N MET A 307 2.84 -1.00 9.25
CA MET A 307 3.90 -2.02 9.31
C MET A 307 4.30 -2.78 10.58
N PRO A 308 3.70 -3.89 11.08
CA PRO A 308 4.37 -4.59 12.18
C PRO A 308 5.70 -5.14 11.67
N ARG A 309 6.82 -4.61 12.18
CA ARG A 309 8.12 -5.24 11.95
C ARG A 309 8.25 -6.41 12.91
N LEU A 310 8.62 -7.57 12.39
CA LEU A 310 9.24 -8.61 13.21
C LEU A 310 10.59 -8.06 13.67
N ALA A 311 10.77 -7.94 14.98
CA ALA A 311 12.00 -7.48 15.60
C ALA A 311 13.09 -8.57 15.48
N ASP A 312 13.63 -8.77 14.28
CA ASP A 312 14.96 -9.35 14.08
C ASP A 312 15.51 -8.99 12.68
N ARG A 313 16.42 -8.02 12.61
CA ARG A 313 17.06 -7.57 11.36
C ARG A 313 18.32 -8.40 11.06
N THR A 314 18.20 -9.72 11.05
CA THR A 314 19.16 -10.54 10.32
C THR A 314 18.49 -11.01 9.04
N CYS A 315 19.09 -10.76 7.87
CA CYS A 315 18.91 -11.60 6.69
C CYS A 315 19.56 -12.99 6.90
N ALA A 316 19.47 -13.51 8.14
CA ALA A 316 19.57 -14.90 8.44
C ALA A 316 18.11 -15.37 8.51
N ASP A 317 17.85 -16.59 8.06
CA ASP A 317 16.65 -17.30 8.51
C ASP A 317 16.46 -17.00 10.00
N PRO A 318 15.23 -16.72 10.48
CA PRO A 318 15.02 -16.58 11.91
C PRO A 318 15.59 -17.85 12.53
N ILE A 319 16.77 -17.72 13.14
CA ILE A 319 17.28 -18.72 14.07
C ILE A 319 16.13 -18.83 15.03
N LEU A 320 15.66 -20.06 15.26
CA LEU A 320 14.61 -20.36 16.22
C LEU A 320 14.91 -19.62 17.52
N SER A 321 14.42 -18.39 17.64
CA SER A 321 14.29 -17.72 18.91
C SER A 321 13.37 -18.65 19.66
N SER A 322 13.90 -19.15 20.76
CA SER A 322 13.38 -20.20 21.63
C SER A 322 12.06 -19.84 22.32
N THR A 323 11.22 -19.03 21.68
CA THR A 323 9.89 -18.61 22.12
C THR A 323 8.76 -19.17 21.26
N ALA A 324 9.06 -19.78 20.10
CA ALA A 324 8.11 -20.64 19.40
C ALA A 324 8.25 -22.09 19.91
N THR A 325 7.77 -22.34 21.13
CA THR A 325 7.66 -23.71 21.67
C THR A 325 6.62 -24.50 20.89
N LEU A 326 7.05 -25.17 19.82
CA LEU A 326 6.37 -26.32 19.26
C LEU A 326 6.55 -27.51 20.22
N LYS A 327 5.48 -27.80 20.95
CA LYS A 327 5.17 -29.03 21.70
C LYS A 327 6.11 -29.46 22.83
N THR A 328 5.74 -29.10 24.06
CA THR A 328 5.82 -30.00 25.23
C THR A 328 4.46 -30.08 25.91
N ARG A 329 3.96 -31.30 26.16
CA ARG A 329 2.72 -31.57 26.89
C ARG A 329 2.85 -31.02 28.32
N GLY A 330 2.25 -29.86 28.58
CA GLY A 330 2.17 -29.24 29.90
C GLY A 330 1.10 -28.15 29.91
N ILE A 331 0.36 -28.03 31.01
CA ILE A 331 -0.66 -26.99 31.20
C ILE A 331 0.08 -25.65 31.32
N HIS A 332 0.19 -24.93 30.21
CA HIS A 332 0.68 -23.55 30.19
C HIS A 332 -0.51 -22.60 30.19
N ARG A 333 -0.50 -21.67 31.15
CA ARG A 333 -1.37 -20.49 31.15
C ARG A 333 -1.12 -19.75 29.81
N ARG A 334 -2.07 -19.83 28.88
CA ARG A 334 -2.07 -19.12 27.58
C ARG A 334 -2.08 -17.60 27.85
N GLN A 335 -0.93 -17.01 28.11
CA GLN A 335 -0.70 -15.63 27.70
C GLN A 335 -0.35 -15.70 26.21
N THR A 336 -1.37 -15.64 25.37
CA THR A 336 -1.18 -15.41 23.93
C THR A 336 -0.55 -14.03 23.79
N SER A 337 0.77 -13.96 23.62
CA SER A 337 1.43 -12.75 23.13
C SER A 337 1.00 -12.58 21.68
N VAL A 338 -0.10 -11.87 21.49
CA VAL A 338 -0.65 -11.61 20.16
C VAL A 338 0.26 -10.58 19.48
N THR A 339 0.85 -10.91 18.34
CA THR A 339 1.66 -9.96 17.56
C THR A 339 0.76 -8.90 16.94
N LEU A 340 1.30 -7.70 16.71
CA LEU A 340 0.60 -6.68 15.96
C LEU A 340 0.47 -7.12 14.49
N GLY A 341 -0.67 -6.83 13.87
CA GLY A 341 -0.98 -7.31 12.53
C GLY A 341 -2.36 -6.89 12.03
N TYR A 342 -2.74 -7.47 10.90
CA TYR A 342 -4.06 -7.27 10.31
C TYR A 342 -5.14 -7.98 11.13
N VAL A 343 -6.26 -7.28 11.32
CA VAL A 343 -7.51 -7.84 11.84
C VAL A 343 -8.59 -7.44 10.85
N THR A 344 -8.76 -8.29 9.85
CA THR A 344 -9.56 -8.06 8.65
C THR A 344 -11.04 -8.28 8.97
N SER A 345 -11.88 -7.39 8.45
CA SER A 345 -13.33 -7.55 8.46
C SER A 345 -13.81 -7.39 7.03
N ASP A 346 -14.40 -8.45 6.49
CA ASP A 346 -14.88 -8.53 5.12
C ASP A 346 -16.31 -9.09 5.08
N ASP A 347 -16.86 -9.38 3.89
CA ASP A 347 -18.25 -9.87 3.77
C ASP A 347 -18.42 -11.28 4.37
N PHE A 348 -17.32 -11.99 4.57
CA PHE A 348 -17.28 -13.26 5.29
C PHE A 348 -16.99 -13.09 6.79
N GLY A 349 -16.96 -11.87 7.32
CA GLY A 349 -16.74 -11.61 8.74
C GLY A 349 -15.26 -11.39 9.08
N THR A 350 -14.82 -11.89 10.23
CA THR A 350 -13.52 -11.51 10.84
C THR A 350 -12.53 -12.66 11.02
N ASP A 351 -12.83 -13.81 10.42
CA ASP A 351 -12.05 -15.03 10.54
C ASP A 351 -11.17 -15.29 9.30
N GLY A 352 -10.89 -14.26 8.50
CA GLY A 352 -10.11 -14.40 7.26
C GLY A 352 -8.60 -14.49 7.47
N ASP A 353 -8.06 -13.79 8.47
CA ASP A 353 -6.62 -13.83 8.74
C ASP A 353 -6.21 -15.22 9.27
N ASP A 354 -5.04 -15.68 8.85
CA ASP A 354 -4.51 -16.96 9.29
C ASP A 354 -3.94 -16.92 10.72
N THR A 355 -3.27 -15.81 11.03
CA THR A 355 -2.63 -15.60 12.33
C THR A 355 -3.48 -14.64 13.15
N VAL A 356 -3.65 -14.94 14.44
CA VAL A 356 -4.38 -14.06 15.36
C VAL A 356 -3.50 -12.87 15.71
N HIS A 357 -4.00 -11.66 15.45
CA HIS A 357 -3.29 -10.41 15.69
C HIS A 357 -4.02 -9.44 16.62
N SER A 358 -3.24 -8.53 17.20
CA SER A 358 -3.75 -7.29 17.78
C SER A 358 -3.72 -6.22 16.71
N LYS A 359 -4.86 -5.53 16.54
CA LYS A 359 -5.01 -4.52 15.49
C LYS A 359 -4.05 -3.36 15.71
N ILE A 360 -3.32 -2.97 14.67
CA ILE A 360 -2.59 -1.71 14.67
C ILE A 360 -3.60 -0.57 14.49
N PRO A 361 -3.62 0.45 15.36
CA PRO A 361 -4.46 1.63 15.14
C PRO A 361 -4.22 2.25 13.77
N ASN A 362 -5.23 2.89 13.21
CA ASN A 362 -5.12 3.56 11.93
C ASN A 362 -5.91 4.88 11.97
N PHE A 363 -5.24 5.97 11.64
CA PHE A 363 -5.76 7.33 11.67
C PHE A 363 -5.71 7.94 10.28
N ARG A 364 -6.75 8.68 9.91
CA ARG A 364 -6.81 9.42 8.65
C ARG A 364 -5.75 10.52 8.66
N GLN A 365 -5.03 10.63 7.55
CA GLN A 365 -4.00 11.62 7.32
C GLN A 365 -4.50 12.62 6.26
N PRO A 366 -4.02 13.88 6.27
CA PRO A 366 -4.38 14.84 5.24
C PRO A 366 -3.86 14.39 3.87
N ASN A 367 -4.48 14.89 2.80
CA ASN A 367 -4.11 14.55 1.42
C ASN A 367 -2.77 15.18 1.02
N TYR A 368 -2.51 16.38 1.52
CA TYR A 368 -1.26 17.11 1.34
C TYR A 368 -0.68 17.54 2.68
N ILE A 369 0.64 17.61 2.74
CA ILE A 369 1.41 18.13 3.86
C ILE A 369 2.36 19.23 3.36
N GLN A 370 2.83 20.07 4.28
CA GLN A 370 3.65 21.23 3.98
C GLN A 370 4.90 21.24 4.85
N GLY A 371 6.07 21.36 4.23
CA GLY A 371 7.31 21.78 4.86
C GLY A 371 7.50 23.29 4.74
N ASN A 372 8.22 23.89 5.69
CA ASN A 372 8.52 25.32 5.71
C ASN A 372 10.03 25.52 5.69
N GLY A 373 10.53 26.46 4.88
CA GLY A 373 11.94 26.81 4.83
C GLY A 373 12.14 28.33 4.86
N SER A 374 13.21 28.77 5.54
CA SER A 374 13.67 30.17 5.56
C SER A 374 12.64 31.22 6.02
N PHE A 375 11.69 30.83 6.88
CA PHE A 375 10.78 31.78 7.52
C PHE A 375 11.50 32.64 8.58
N PRO A 376 11.08 33.91 8.78
CA PRO A 376 11.67 34.78 9.79
C PRO A 376 11.59 34.18 11.19
N VAL A 377 12.73 34.09 11.89
CA VAL A 377 12.82 33.54 13.26
C VAL A 377 12.23 34.47 14.32
N ASP A 378 12.11 35.75 14.00
CA ASP A 378 11.50 36.78 14.85
C ASP A 378 9.96 36.74 14.81
N GLY A 379 9.37 35.83 14.03
CA GLY A 379 7.93 35.68 13.88
C GLY A 379 7.28 36.73 12.98
N THR A 380 8.07 37.54 12.27
CA THR A 380 7.52 38.49 11.29
C THR A 380 6.89 37.78 10.10
N THR A 381 5.79 38.34 9.61
CA THR A 381 5.09 37.82 8.43
C THR A 381 5.83 38.26 7.17
N PRO A 382 6.28 37.33 6.31
CA PRO A 382 6.91 37.72 5.05
C PRO A 382 5.87 38.31 4.09
N ALA A 383 6.31 39.21 3.21
CA ALA A 383 5.43 39.76 2.17
C ALA A 383 5.05 38.69 1.13
N VAL A 384 6.01 37.84 0.77
CA VAL A 384 5.90 36.84 -0.27
C VAL A 384 6.55 35.52 0.15
N VAL A 385 6.10 34.42 -0.46
CA VAL A 385 6.58 33.07 -0.22
C VAL A 385 6.69 32.34 -1.57
N ASP A 386 7.77 31.59 -1.76
CA ASP A 386 7.82 30.63 -2.87
C ASP A 386 6.96 29.41 -2.53
N VAL A 387 5.96 29.11 -3.36
CA VAL A 387 5.09 27.94 -3.17
C VAL A 387 5.63 26.82 -4.05
N VAL A 388 6.37 25.90 -3.43
CA VAL A 388 7.04 24.75 -4.03
C VAL A 388 6.15 23.51 -3.92
N PHE A 389 6.11 22.67 -4.94
CA PHE A 389 5.27 21.46 -5.02
C PHE A 389 5.85 20.41 -5.98
N PHE A 390 5.32 19.18 -5.97
CA PHE A 390 5.70 18.21 -7.00
C PHE A 390 5.12 18.55 -8.37
N ASP A 391 5.91 18.29 -9.40
CA ASP A 391 5.57 18.48 -10.80
C ASP A 391 4.21 17.88 -11.21
N TYR A 392 3.91 16.65 -10.79
CA TYR A 392 2.74 15.92 -11.27
C TYR A 392 1.40 16.55 -10.87
N PHE A 393 1.36 17.38 -9.81
CA PHE A 393 0.15 18.06 -9.36
C PHE A 393 0.20 19.59 -9.50
N ALA A 394 1.13 20.13 -10.30
CA ALA A 394 1.22 21.57 -10.58
C ALA A 394 -0.11 22.18 -11.06
N ASN A 395 -0.82 21.49 -11.96
CA ASN A 395 -2.14 21.92 -12.44
C ASN A 395 -3.17 22.08 -11.30
N VAL A 396 -3.09 21.26 -10.25
CA VAL A 396 -3.98 21.36 -9.09
C VAL A 396 -3.66 22.63 -8.29
N VAL A 397 -2.38 22.92 -8.07
CA VAL A 397 -1.94 24.14 -7.36
C VAL A 397 -2.39 25.40 -8.10
N VAL A 398 -2.18 25.46 -9.42
CA VAL A 398 -2.64 26.58 -10.26
C VAL A 398 -4.16 26.72 -10.20
N SER A 399 -4.91 25.63 -10.39
CA SER A 399 -6.37 25.63 -10.37
C SER A 399 -6.94 26.11 -9.02
N VAL A 400 -6.39 25.60 -7.91
CA VAL A 400 -6.79 25.97 -6.55
C VAL A 400 -6.43 27.44 -6.26
N SER A 401 -5.26 27.90 -6.69
CA SER A 401 -4.84 29.30 -6.52
C SER A 401 -5.77 30.26 -7.27
N ASN A 402 -6.14 29.93 -8.51
CA ASN A 402 -7.06 30.74 -9.31
C ASN A 402 -8.48 30.75 -8.73
N ALA A 403 -8.93 29.63 -8.16
CA ALA A 403 -10.21 29.58 -7.44
C ALA A 403 -10.24 30.51 -6.20
N MET A 404 -9.07 30.90 -5.67
CA MET A 404 -8.93 31.88 -4.59
C MET A 404 -8.69 33.31 -5.08
N GLY A 405 -8.83 33.58 -6.38
CA GLY A 405 -8.66 34.91 -6.97
C GLY A 405 -7.26 35.22 -7.50
N ALA A 406 -6.38 34.23 -7.60
CA ALA A 406 -5.12 34.38 -8.33
C ALA A 406 -5.34 34.40 -9.86
N SER A 407 -4.29 34.74 -10.60
CA SER A 407 -4.28 34.68 -12.07
C SER A 407 -3.02 33.99 -12.57
N TYR A 408 -2.71 32.83 -12.00
CA TYR A 408 -1.58 32.00 -12.40
C TYR A 408 -1.96 31.08 -13.56
N THR A 409 -0.97 30.74 -14.36
CA THR A 409 -1.04 29.77 -15.44
C THR A 409 0.11 28.79 -15.29
N MET A 410 0.12 27.73 -16.10
CA MET A 410 1.28 26.82 -16.15
C MET A 410 2.55 27.51 -16.67
N ALA A 411 2.47 28.70 -17.27
CA ALA A 411 3.63 29.49 -17.65
C ALA A 411 4.29 30.20 -16.46
N ASP A 412 3.60 30.29 -15.31
CA ASP A 412 4.13 30.85 -14.06
C ASP A 412 4.79 29.78 -13.18
N VAL A 413 4.77 28.52 -13.62
CA VAL A 413 5.36 27.37 -12.92
C VAL A 413 6.75 27.12 -13.47
N ASP A 414 7.76 27.30 -12.62
CA ASP A 414 9.16 27.08 -12.94
C ASP A 414 9.72 25.89 -12.16
N GLN A 415 10.85 25.33 -12.61
CA GLN A 415 11.58 24.31 -11.86
C GLN A 415 12.25 24.95 -10.63
N TYR A 416 12.06 24.37 -9.44
CA TYR A 416 12.58 24.95 -8.20
C TYR A 416 14.03 24.57 -7.94
N VAL A 417 14.36 23.28 -7.99
CA VAL A 417 15.72 22.75 -7.86
C VAL A 417 15.98 21.84 -9.06
N GLY A 418 17.20 21.85 -9.60
CA GLY A 418 17.58 21.14 -10.82
C GLY A 418 17.40 19.62 -10.76
N VAL A 419 18.49 18.84 -10.80
CA VAL A 419 18.41 17.36 -10.70
C VAL A 419 18.23 16.96 -9.23
N TYR A 420 17.03 17.20 -8.69
CA TYR A 420 16.66 16.88 -7.31
C TYR A 420 15.18 16.50 -7.22
N SER A 421 14.87 15.42 -6.50
CA SER A 421 13.54 14.83 -6.42
C SER A 421 13.16 14.37 -5.02
N ALA A 422 11.95 13.84 -4.88
CA ALA A 422 11.47 13.21 -3.65
C ALA A 422 12.37 12.06 -3.15
N GLN A 423 13.20 11.46 -3.99
CA GLN A 423 14.15 10.42 -3.56
C GLN A 423 15.37 10.98 -2.81
N ASN A 424 15.64 12.29 -2.89
CA ASN A 424 16.89 12.88 -2.37
C ASN A 424 16.76 13.45 -0.95
N TYR A 425 15.61 14.07 -0.63
CA TYR A 425 15.46 14.88 0.58
C TYR A 425 15.62 14.10 1.89
N LEU A 426 15.09 12.87 1.97
CA LEU A 426 15.25 12.03 3.16
C LEU A 426 16.69 11.52 3.34
N PRO A 427 17.35 10.94 2.32
CA PRO A 427 18.77 10.63 2.39
C PRO A 427 19.64 11.80 2.82
N ASP A 428 19.43 12.98 2.26
CA ASP A 428 20.23 14.16 2.60
C ASP A 428 19.94 14.65 4.01
N TYR A 429 18.68 14.60 4.45
CA TYR A 429 18.32 14.88 5.84
C TYR A 429 18.98 13.90 6.82
N ALA A 430 18.99 12.60 6.49
CA ALA A 430 19.65 11.58 7.30
C ALA A 430 21.15 11.83 7.42
N LYS A 431 21.83 12.17 6.31
CA LYS A 431 23.26 12.52 6.32
C LYS A 431 23.57 13.73 7.20
N LEU A 432 22.65 14.70 7.25
CA LEU A 432 22.82 15.91 8.06
C LEU A 432 22.51 15.68 9.55
N HIS A 433 21.50 14.89 9.87
CA HIS A 433 20.91 14.87 11.23
C HIS A 433 20.96 13.51 11.94
N TRP A 434 21.24 12.41 11.25
CA TRP A 434 21.17 11.05 11.81
C TRP A 434 22.53 10.36 11.87
N GLN A 435 23.59 11.10 12.18
CA GLN A 435 24.95 10.57 12.22
C GLN A 435 25.33 9.96 13.58
N GLU A 436 24.52 10.17 14.60
CA GLU A 436 24.74 9.59 15.93
C GLU A 436 24.67 8.06 15.88
N ASN A 437 25.58 7.38 16.58
CA ASN A 437 25.69 5.92 16.67
C ASN A 437 26.03 5.20 15.34
N MET A 438 26.38 5.92 14.27
CA MET A 438 26.84 5.31 13.03
C MET A 438 28.19 4.58 13.21
N PRO A 439 28.39 3.38 12.62
CA PRO A 439 27.43 2.58 11.85
C PRO A 439 26.56 1.63 12.70
N ALA A 440 26.75 1.60 14.02
CA ALA A 440 26.07 0.72 14.97
C ALA A 440 24.72 1.29 15.47
N CYS A 441 23.75 1.41 14.56
CA CYS A 441 22.46 2.02 14.88
C CYS A 441 21.62 1.19 15.88
N PRO A 442 21.10 1.79 16.97
CA PRO A 442 20.15 1.13 17.86
C PRO A 442 18.85 0.78 17.13
N VAL A 443 18.40 -0.48 17.21
CA VAL A 443 17.19 -0.95 16.53
C VAL A 443 15.97 -0.82 17.44
N GLY A 444 14.89 -0.21 16.92
CA GLY A 444 13.61 -0.12 17.64
C GLY A 444 12.76 -1.40 17.54
N GLN A 445 11.68 -1.48 18.31
CA GLN A 445 10.75 -2.62 18.30
C GLN A 445 9.90 -2.70 17.02
N GLY A 446 9.83 -1.63 16.23
CA GLY A 446 8.98 -1.54 15.05
C GLY A 446 7.72 -0.74 15.28
N VAL A 447 6.86 -0.70 14.27
CA VAL A 447 5.65 0.13 14.27
C VAL A 447 4.59 -0.44 15.20
N GLY A 448 3.89 0.44 15.90
CA GLY A 448 2.81 0.09 16.83
C GLY A 448 3.29 -0.41 18.20
N TYR A 449 4.58 -0.72 18.34
CA TYR A 449 5.20 -0.98 19.64
C TYR A 449 5.69 0.34 20.28
N PRO A 450 5.60 0.48 21.62
CA PRO A 450 6.19 1.63 22.29
C PRO A 450 7.72 1.56 22.19
N ASP A 451 8.37 2.72 22.04
CA ASP A 451 9.82 2.79 22.21
C ASP A 451 10.17 2.33 23.63
N ARG A 452 11.12 1.40 23.76
CA ARG A 452 11.66 1.04 25.08
C ARG A 452 12.23 2.32 25.68
N LYS A 453 11.64 2.79 26.77
CA LYS A 453 12.33 3.72 27.67
C LYS A 453 13.57 2.97 28.15
N VAL A 454 14.74 3.43 27.68
CA VAL A 454 16.04 2.97 28.17
C VAL A 454 16.22 3.45 29.59
#